data_AF-A0A929CN16-F1
#
_entry.id   AF-A0A929CN16-F1
#
_cell.length_a   1.000
_cell.length_b   1.000
_cell.length_c   1.000
_cell.angle_alpha   90.00
_cell.angle_beta   90.00
_cell.angle_gamma   90.00
#
_symmetry.space_group_name_H-M   'P 1'
#
loop_
_entity.id
_entity.type
_entity.pdbx_description
1 polymer ?
#
loop_
_entity_poly.entity_id
_entity_poly.type
_entity_poly.pdbx_seq_one_letter_code
_entity_poly.pdbx_strand_id
1 'polypeptide(L)'
;MRSAYLYQSINLLVGIMMVPLLLRYLDVNGFILWSIFITFGGITLQLENAIQTVSVREISKQFHSGNVSSLNIALQKAKLAYRVLSVGVLLPVFIIGLLYLKYVVSEKLGLHGNIEWLVFMLAYSLNYYFGTNNSILLGFVHVAQFNNINSFSRTLNFISTYALLKLGYSVMGLSLSFAFSVVVGVILISRAARKSINNYHEKPEVKNDSNVKFENAKSSNIIKYTFYMLSSFIIYKGGLLVATVIFSNDIVGAYSLTLQAFTMLSMLALVPLQVWLHKLVRAVASGDVKSTFYEIFVSIVLVNLIFISGTVFLIFFGNELLVFIGSKIMLVDTVYLLVIHLAFLVELNILVLVNYLVVKSNYKFVKLYVSLSLIGIFLAVILTLITKSSVITLVIVPLGIQSLLCLPFIFRLTYRELGIDSSEFKNLLGGLIWKR
;
A
#
# COMPACT_ATOMS: atom_id res chain seq x y z
N MET A 1 -17.31 12.85 5.29
CA MET A 1 -15.98 13.31 5.75
C MET A 1 -15.61 12.76 7.12
N ARG A 2 -16.41 12.97 8.19
CA ARG A 2 -16.10 12.47 9.56
C ARG A 2 -15.77 10.96 9.62
N SER A 3 -16.52 10.11 8.92
CA SER A 3 -16.27 8.66 8.88
C SER A 3 -14.96 8.27 8.18
N ALA A 4 -14.49 9.05 7.20
CA ALA A 4 -13.23 8.79 6.52
C ALA A 4 -12.02 9.15 7.40
N TYR A 5 -12.09 10.26 8.13
CA TYR A 5 -11.08 10.62 9.12
C TYR A 5 -11.02 9.59 10.25
N LEU A 6 -12.17 9.20 10.79
CA LEU A 6 -12.24 8.19 11.86
C LEU A 6 -11.66 6.84 11.40
N TYR A 7 -11.98 6.40 10.18
CA TYR A 7 -11.36 5.21 9.59
C TYR A 7 -9.84 5.34 9.49
N GLN A 8 -9.34 6.46 8.96
CA GLN A 8 -7.91 6.68 8.81
C GLN A 8 -7.21 6.68 10.17
N SER A 9 -7.78 7.35 11.17
CA SER A 9 -7.24 7.39 12.54
C SER A 9 -7.23 6.02 13.21
N ILE A 10 -8.33 5.26 13.15
CA ILE A 10 -8.38 3.90 13.70
C ILE A 10 -7.38 3.01 12.99
N ASN A 11 -7.32 3.09 11.66
CA ASN A 11 -6.42 2.29 10.86
C ASN A 11 -4.95 2.54 11.24
N LEU A 12 -4.56 3.81 11.37
CA LEU A 12 -3.23 4.20 11.80
C LEU A 12 -2.93 3.72 13.22
N LEU A 13 -3.85 3.95 14.16
CA LEU A 13 -3.67 3.59 15.56
C LEU A 13 -3.54 2.07 15.74
N VAL A 14 -4.41 1.29 15.09
CA VAL A 14 -4.31 -0.17 15.07
C VAL A 14 -2.99 -0.62 14.46
N GLY A 15 -2.58 -0.02 13.33
CA GLY A 15 -1.29 -0.33 12.70
C GLY A 15 -0.11 -0.08 13.63
N ILE A 16 -0.06 1.08 14.28
CA ILE A 16 1.00 1.47 15.22
C ILE A 16 0.99 0.54 16.44
N MET A 17 -0.17 0.23 17.03
CA MET A 17 -0.26 -0.63 18.21
C MET A 17 0.02 -2.11 17.90
N MET A 18 -0.16 -2.53 16.66
CA MET A 18 0.12 -3.90 16.23
C MET A 18 1.60 -4.25 16.39
N VAL A 19 2.53 -3.36 16.03
CA VAL A 19 3.97 -3.66 16.06
C VAL A 19 4.48 -3.95 17.48
N PRO A 20 4.24 -3.10 18.50
CA PRO A 20 4.63 -3.39 19.86
C PRO A 20 4.05 -4.70 20.39
N LEU A 21 2.81 -5.00 20.01
CA LEU A 21 2.15 -6.25 20.37
C LEU A 21 2.87 -7.46 19.77
N LEU A 22 3.25 -7.42 18.49
CA LEU A 22 4.01 -8.47 17.84
C LEU A 22 5.37 -8.67 18.51
N LEU A 23 6.10 -7.59 18.77
CA LEU A 23 7.46 -7.63 19.31
C LEU A 23 7.55 -8.13 20.75
N ARG A 24 6.48 -7.93 21.54
CA ARG A 24 6.41 -8.42 22.92
C ARG A 24 6.19 -9.93 23.01
N TYR A 25 5.39 -10.49 22.09
CA TYR A 25 4.95 -11.89 22.19
C TYR A 25 5.65 -12.83 21.20
N LEU A 26 6.16 -12.32 20.08
CA LEU A 26 6.91 -13.13 19.13
C LEU A 26 8.39 -13.13 19.46
N ASP A 27 9.03 -14.26 19.20
CA ASP A 27 10.47 -14.35 19.09
C ASP A 27 10.95 -13.84 17.71
N VAL A 28 12.28 -13.78 17.55
CA VAL A 28 12.92 -13.31 16.30
C VAL A 28 12.43 -14.11 15.10
N ASN A 29 12.38 -15.44 15.23
CA ASN A 29 11.99 -16.34 14.14
C ASN A 29 10.51 -16.19 13.78
N GLY A 30 9.61 -16.10 14.76
CA GLY A 30 8.19 -15.87 14.54
C GLY A 30 7.91 -14.52 13.87
N PHE A 31 8.63 -13.47 14.27
CA PHE A 31 8.50 -12.15 13.64
C PHE A 31 8.98 -12.16 12.18
N ILE A 32 10.10 -12.82 11.88
CA ILE A 32 10.60 -12.97 10.50
C ILE A 32 9.59 -13.76 9.65
N LEU A 33 9.07 -14.87 10.17
CA LEU A 33 8.08 -15.68 9.47
C LEU A 33 6.82 -14.86 9.13
N TRP A 34 6.31 -14.11 10.10
CA TRP A 34 5.18 -13.20 9.87
C TRP A 34 5.50 -12.10 8.86
N SER A 35 6.72 -11.58 8.88
CA SER A 35 7.16 -10.56 7.91
C SER A 35 7.21 -11.12 6.48
N ILE A 36 7.63 -12.37 6.31
CA ILE A 36 7.57 -13.09 5.03
C ILE A 36 6.11 -13.20 4.56
N PHE A 37 5.19 -13.57 5.46
CA PHE A 37 3.76 -13.70 5.14
C PHE A 37 3.17 -12.37 4.65
N ILE A 38 3.37 -11.29 5.41
CA ILE A 38 2.92 -9.95 5.02
C ILE A 38 3.55 -9.52 3.69
N THR A 39 4.80 -9.91 3.41
CA THR A 39 5.46 -9.57 2.15
C THR A 39 4.77 -10.24 0.97
N PHE A 40 4.50 -11.55 1.02
CA PHE A 40 3.74 -12.20 -0.05
C PHE A 40 2.30 -11.67 -0.17
N GLY A 41 1.60 -11.48 0.94
CA GLY A 41 0.26 -10.87 0.94
C GLY A 41 0.25 -9.43 0.41
N GLY A 42 1.36 -8.70 0.58
CA GLY A 42 1.54 -7.37 0.06
C GLY A 42 1.55 -7.31 -1.47
N ILE A 43 2.11 -8.32 -2.15
CA ILE A 43 2.09 -8.42 -3.63
C ILE A 43 0.65 -8.51 -4.12
N THR A 44 -0.14 -9.39 -3.50
CA THR A 44 -1.52 -9.63 -3.93
C THR A 44 -2.44 -8.46 -3.59
N LEU A 45 -2.17 -7.76 -2.49
CA LEU A 45 -2.87 -6.54 -2.12
C LEU A 45 -2.68 -5.42 -3.16
N GLN A 46 -1.50 -5.28 -3.78
CA GLN A 46 -1.30 -4.29 -4.84
C GLN A 46 -2.14 -4.60 -6.09
N LEU A 47 -2.28 -5.88 -6.43
CA LEU A 47 -3.13 -6.32 -7.54
C LEU A 47 -4.61 -6.07 -7.23
N GLU A 48 -5.04 -6.36 -6.00
CA GLU A 48 -6.40 -6.07 -5.54
C GLU A 48 -6.72 -4.57 -5.65
N ASN A 49 -5.84 -3.70 -5.14
CA ASN A 49 -6.03 -2.25 -5.17
C ASN A 49 -6.21 -1.72 -6.61
N ALA A 50 -5.47 -2.29 -7.56
CA ALA A 50 -5.62 -1.92 -8.97
C ALA A 50 -6.98 -2.35 -9.53
N ILE A 51 -7.39 -3.61 -9.31
CA ILE A 51 -8.69 -4.14 -9.76
C ILE A 51 -9.85 -3.36 -9.13
N GLN A 52 -9.75 -3.06 -7.83
CA GLN A 52 -10.75 -2.28 -7.09
C GLN A 52 -10.92 -0.90 -7.73
N THR A 53 -9.81 -0.22 -8.01
CA THR A 53 -9.85 1.14 -8.61
C THR A 53 -10.56 1.15 -9.96
N VAL A 54 -10.38 0.12 -10.80
CA VAL A 54 -11.12 -0.01 -12.08
C VAL A 54 -12.60 -0.23 -11.82
N SER A 55 -12.88 -1.23 -10.99
CA SER A 55 -14.22 -1.76 -10.79
C SER A 55 -15.12 -0.68 -10.20
N VAL A 56 -14.62 0.07 -9.21
CA VAL A 56 -15.33 1.21 -8.62
C VAL A 56 -15.67 2.27 -9.67
N ARG A 57 -14.74 2.62 -10.56
CA ARG A 57 -14.98 3.63 -11.60
C ARG A 57 -16.02 3.16 -12.62
N GLU A 58 -15.94 1.91 -13.09
CA GLU A 58 -16.89 1.36 -14.06
C GLU A 58 -18.30 1.22 -13.43
N ILE A 59 -18.39 0.70 -12.21
CA ILE A 59 -19.65 0.57 -11.47
C ILE A 59 -20.26 1.95 -11.21
N SER A 60 -19.47 2.90 -10.71
CA SER A 60 -19.95 4.25 -10.41
C SER A 60 -20.48 4.96 -11.66
N LYS A 61 -19.82 4.80 -12.80
CA LYS A 61 -20.29 5.35 -14.08
C LYS A 61 -21.66 4.81 -14.47
N GLN A 62 -21.86 3.49 -14.39
CA GLN A 62 -23.12 2.87 -14.79
C GLN A 62 -24.24 3.08 -13.76
N PHE A 63 -23.87 3.24 -12.49
CA PHE A 63 -24.82 3.61 -11.44
C PHE A 63 -25.43 4.99 -11.67
N HIS A 64 -24.61 5.99 -12.03
CA HIS A 64 -25.11 7.35 -12.32
C HIS A 64 -25.81 7.48 -13.68
N SER A 65 -25.55 6.57 -14.63
CA SER A 65 -26.25 6.58 -15.92
C SER A 65 -27.67 6.02 -15.85
N GLY A 66 -28.06 5.38 -14.75
CA GLY A 66 -29.38 4.76 -14.58
C GLY A 66 -29.61 3.49 -15.42
N ASN A 67 -28.63 3.06 -16.23
CA ASN A 67 -28.79 1.91 -17.12
C ASN A 67 -28.52 0.58 -16.38
N VAL A 68 -29.59 -0.10 -15.98
CA VAL A 68 -29.54 -1.36 -15.20
C VAL A 68 -28.79 -2.47 -15.96
N SER A 69 -28.96 -2.60 -17.28
CA SER A 69 -28.29 -3.67 -18.04
C SER A 69 -26.77 -3.44 -18.10
N SER A 70 -26.36 -2.20 -18.32
CA SER A 70 -24.94 -1.81 -18.36
C SER A 70 -24.29 -1.95 -16.98
N LEU A 71 -25.04 -1.64 -15.91
CA LEU A 71 -24.59 -1.86 -14.54
C LEU A 71 -24.39 -3.35 -14.25
N ASN A 72 -25.32 -4.22 -14.64
CA ASN A 72 -25.17 -5.67 -14.46
C ASN A 72 -23.94 -6.23 -15.19
N ILE A 73 -23.66 -5.74 -16.40
CA ILE A 73 -22.46 -6.11 -17.15
C ILE A 73 -21.19 -5.66 -16.39
N ALA A 74 -21.16 -4.44 -15.86
CA ALA A 74 -20.03 -3.94 -15.07
C ALA A 74 -19.82 -4.78 -13.80
N LEU A 75 -20.90 -5.15 -13.10
CA LEU A 75 -20.85 -6.03 -11.94
C LEU A 75 -20.30 -7.42 -12.28
N GLN A 76 -20.72 -8.01 -13.41
CA GLN A 76 -20.21 -9.31 -13.86
C GLN A 76 -18.71 -9.26 -14.20
N LYS A 77 -18.26 -8.20 -14.88
CA LYS A 77 -16.82 -8.00 -15.16
C LYS A 77 -16.01 -7.87 -13.89
N ALA A 78 -16.48 -7.10 -12.91
CA ALA A 78 -15.82 -6.97 -11.61
C ALA A 78 -15.73 -8.34 -10.90
N LYS A 79 -16.85 -9.10 -10.86
CA LYS A 79 -16.86 -10.47 -10.30
C LYS A 79 -15.84 -11.38 -10.97
N LEU A 80 -15.76 -11.34 -12.30
CA LEU A 80 -14.80 -12.14 -13.05
C LEU A 80 -13.35 -11.74 -12.70
N ALA A 81 -13.04 -10.45 -12.65
CA ALA A 81 -11.71 -9.95 -12.32
C ALA A 81 -11.27 -10.39 -10.91
N TYR A 82 -12.15 -10.27 -9.91
CA TYR A 82 -11.87 -10.73 -8.55
C TYR A 82 -11.77 -12.26 -8.44
N ARG A 83 -12.56 -13.01 -9.22
CA ARG A 83 -12.44 -14.48 -9.27
C ARG A 83 -11.09 -14.91 -9.86
N VAL A 84 -10.66 -14.26 -10.95
CA VAL A 84 -9.33 -14.47 -11.55
C VAL A 84 -8.22 -14.11 -10.56
N LEU A 85 -8.36 -13.03 -9.77
CA LEU A 85 -7.42 -12.70 -8.69
C LEU A 85 -7.39 -13.80 -7.61
N SER A 86 -8.57 -14.22 -7.13
CA SER A 86 -8.72 -15.16 -6.01
C SER A 86 -8.16 -16.56 -6.27
N VAL A 87 -8.15 -17.00 -7.55
CA VAL A 87 -7.66 -18.32 -7.95
C VAL A 87 -6.39 -18.18 -8.79
N GLY A 88 -6.42 -17.42 -9.88
CA GLY A 88 -5.35 -17.35 -10.86
C GLY A 88 -4.09 -16.66 -10.36
N VAL A 89 -4.19 -15.67 -9.47
CA VAL A 89 -3.02 -14.98 -8.90
C VAL A 89 -2.59 -15.63 -7.58
N LEU A 90 -3.55 -15.97 -6.72
CA LEU A 90 -3.22 -16.54 -5.41
C LEU A 90 -2.64 -17.95 -5.49
N LEU A 91 -3.01 -18.78 -6.48
CA LEU A 91 -2.48 -20.12 -6.61
C LEU A 91 -0.97 -20.12 -6.92
N PRO A 92 -0.44 -19.34 -7.89
CA PRO A 92 1.00 -19.17 -8.05
C PRO A 92 1.69 -18.64 -6.80
N VAL A 93 1.13 -17.62 -6.14
CA VAL A 93 1.72 -17.05 -4.90
C VAL A 93 1.74 -18.09 -3.78
N PHE A 94 0.69 -18.90 -3.66
CA PHE A 94 0.60 -19.98 -2.68
C PHE A 94 1.69 -21.04 -2.91
N ILE A 95 1.87 -21.49 -4.16
CA ILE A 95 2.89 -22.49 -4.53
C ILE A 95 4.29 -21.93 -4.30
N ILE A 96 4.58 -20.74 -4.84
CA ILE A 96 5.90 -20.10 -4.69
C ILE A 96 6.20 -19.85 -3.22
N GLY A 97 5.22 -19.37 -2.45
CA GLY A 97 5.34 -19.16 -1.01
C GLY A 97 5.63 -20.47 -0.28
N LEU A 98 4.90 -21.55 -0.56
CA LEU A 98 5.18 -22.86 0.04
C LEU A 98 6.59 -23.37 -0.25
N LEU A 99 7.02 -23.30 -1.52
CA LEU A 99 8.37 -23.70 -1.91
C LEU A 99 9.42 -22.87 -1.18
N TYR A 100 9.19 -21.56 -1.10
CA TYR A 100 10.06 -20.63 -0.39
C TYR A 100 10.12 -20.92 1.12
N LEU A 101 8.98 -21.19 1.76
CA LEU A 101 8.93 -21.54 3.18
C LEU A 101 9.64 -22.87 3.45
N LYS A 102 9.48 -23.86 2.58
CA LYS A 102 10.21 -25.14 2.70
C LYS A 102 11.72 -24.95 2.54
N TYR A 103 12.16 -24.04 1.69
CA TYR A 103 13.59 -23.77 1.56
C TYR A 103 14.13 -22.97 2.76
N VAL A 104 13.52 -21.82 3.06
CA VAL A 104 14.07 -20.87 4.03
C VAL A 104 13.66 -21.20 5.47
N VAL A 105 12.43 -21.60 5.72
CA VAL A 105 11.90 -21.74 7.09
C VAL A 105 12.29 -23.09 7.69
N SER A 106 12.18 -24.20 6.96
CA SER A 106 12.56 -25.49 7.55
C SER A 106 14.07 -25.69 7.69
N GLU A 107 14.90 -25.11 6.82
CA GLU A 107 16.37 -25.25 6.94
C GLU A 107 16.97 -24.24 7.93
N LYS A 108 16.42 -23.02 8.05
CA LYS A 108 17.06 -21.91 8.78
C LYS A 108 16.35 -21.46 10.05
N LEU A 109 15.03 -21.61 10.09
CA LEU A 109 14.21 -21.14 11.23
C LEU A 109 13.71 -22.31 12.11
N GLY A 110 13.78 -23.55 11.62
CA GLY A 110 13.33 -24.75 12.35
C GLY A 110 11.83 -24.80 12.65
N LEU A 111 11.03 -23.94 12.01
CA LEU A 111 9.59 -23.80 12.23
C LEU A 111 8.78 -24.52 11.15
N HIS A 112 7.67 -25.14 11.55
CA HIS A 112 6.68 -25.70 10.62
C HIS A 112 5.60 -24.66 10.29
N GLY A 113 5.90 -23.71 9.41
CA GLY A 113 4.99 -22.61 9.03
C GLY A 113 3.90 -22.93 7.99
N ASN A 114 3.75 -24.20 7.60
CA ASN A 114 2.93 -24.59 6.45
C ASN A 114 1.43 -24.44 6.70
N ILE A 115 0.97 -24.74 7.91
CA ILE A 115 -0.44 -24.66 8.28
C ILE A 115 -0.85 -23.19 8.44
N GLU A 116 0.00 -22.40 9.10
CA GLU A 116 -0.17 -20.96 9.26
C GLU A 116 -0.24 -20.27 7.90
N TRP A 117 0.60 -20.69 6.95
CA TRP A 117 0.59 -20.21 5.57
C TRP A 117 -0.70 -20.57 4.84
N LEU A 118 -1.17 -21.81 5.00
CA LEU A 118 -2.44 -22.25 4.41
C LEU A 118 -3.60 -21.41 4.92
N VAL A 119 -3.72 -21.24 6.24
CA VAL A 119 -4.77 -20.42 6.87
C VAL A 119 -4.70 -18.98 6.36
N PHE A 120 -3.50 -18.40 6.32
CA PHE A 120 -3.26 -17.04 5.85
C PHE A 120 -3.68 -16.84 4.39
N MET A 121 -3.30 -17.78 3.51
CA MET A 121 -3.61 -17.70 2.08
C MET A 121 -5.08 -18.00 1.78
N LEU A 122 -5.72 -18.90 2.52
CA LEU A 122 -7.17 -19.11 2.44
C LEU A 122 -7.95 -17.86 2.86
N ALA A 123 -7.49 -17.16 3.89
CA ALA A 123 -8.08 -15.88 4.29
C ALA A 123 -7.97 -14.84 3.17
N TYR A 124 -6.82 -14.68 2.52
CA TYR A 124 -6.70 -13.81 1.35
C TYR A 124 -7.58 -14.23 0.18
N SER A 125 -7.66 -15.54 -0.10
CA SER A 125 -8.51 -16.07 -1.16
C SER A 125 -9.98 -15.74 -0.92
N LEU A 126 -10.45 -15.94 0.30
CA LEU A 126 -11.80 -15.56 0.71
C LEU A 126 -12.03 -14.05 0.57
N ASN A 127 -11.10 -13.23 1.06
CA ASN A 127 -11.19 -11.78 0.97
C ASN A 127 -11.32 -11.31 -0.49
N TYR A 128 -10.49 -11.85 -1.40
CA TYR A 128 -10.51 -11.47 -2.82
C TYR A 128 -11.71 -12.02 -3.57
N TYR A 129 -12.14 -13.24 -3.27
CA TYR A 129 -13.35 -13.81 -3.89
C TYR A 129 -14.57 -12.90 -3.64
N PHE A 130 -14.69 -12.35 -2.44
CA PHE A 130 -15.74 -11.39 -2.07
C PHE A 130 -15.37 -9.92 -2.30
N GLY A 131 -14.16 -9.63 -2.80
CA GLY A 131 -13.66 -8.26 -3.00
C GLY A 131 -14.48 -7.42 -3.98
N THR A 132 -15.29 -8.07 -4.83
CA THR A 132 -16.27 -7.35 -5.66
C THR A 132 -17.24 -6.52 -4.81
N ASN A 133 -17.66 -7.02 -3.65
CA ASN A 133 -18.60 -6.32 -2.78
C ASN A 133 -18.03 -5.00 -2.25
N ASN A 134 -16.70 -4.92 -2.07
CA ASN A 134 -16.01 -3.65 -1.75
C ASN A 134 -16.19 -2.65 -2.88
N SER A 135 -15.99 -3.10 -4.11
CA SER A 135 -16.14 -2.26 -5.31
C SER A 135 -17.58 -1.79 -5.52
N ILE A 136 -18.58 -2.62 -5.17
CA ILE A 136 -20.00 -2.27 -5.26
C ILE A 136 -20.34 -1.15 -4.28
N LEU A 137 -19.99 -1.31 -3.00
CA LEU A 137 -20.28 -0.30 -1.97
C LEU A 137 -19.63 1.05 -2.32
N LEU A 138 -18.37 1.04 -2.74
CA LEU A 138 -17.67 2.25 -3.16
C LEU A 138 -18.27 2.84 -4.44
N GLY A 139 -18.62 2.01 -5.43
CA GLY A 139 -19.23 2.45 -6.68
C GLY A 139 -20.60 3.11 -6.48
N PHE A 140 -21.40 2.61 -5.53
CA PHE A 140 -22.70 3.16 -5.14
C PHE A 140 -22.60 4.30 -4.11
N VAL A 141 -21.38 4.83 -3.88
CA VAL A 141 -21.14 5.98 -2.99
C VAL A 141 -21.43 5.68 -1.51
N HIS A 142 -21.49 4.40 -1.11
CA HIS A 142 -21.59 3.97 0.29
C HIS A 142 -20.24 3.92 1.00
N VAL A 143 -19.41 4.95 0.79
CA VAL A 143 -18.03 5.04 1.32
C VAL A 143 -17.99 4.96 2.85
N ALA A 144 -18.97 5.56 3.54
CA ALA A 144 -19.03 5.53 4.99
C ALA A 144 -19.25 4.11 5.54
N GLN A 145 -20.13 3.32 4.90
CA GLN A 145 -20.38 1.93 5.33
C GLN A 145 -19.15 1.05 5.10
N PHE A 146 -18.51 1.17 3.94
CA PHE A 146 -17.24 0.49 3.64
C PHE A 146 -16.16 0.81 4.68
N ASN A 147 -15.95 2.09 4.97
CA ASN A 147 -14.96 2.54 5.95
C ASN A 147 -15.26 2.05 7.38
N ASN A 148 -16.54 2.05 7.79
CA ASN A 148 -16.94 1.56 9.11
C ASN A 148 -16.70 0.05 9.25
N ILE A 149 -17.06 -0.74 8.24
CA ILE A 149 -16.83 -2.20 8.25
C ILE A 149 -15.33 -2.50 8.30
N ASN A 150 -14.51 -1.81 7.50
CA ASN A 150 -13.06 -2.02 7.54
C ASN A 150 -12.43 -1.59 8.86
N SER A 151 -12.91 -0.49 9.47
CA SER A 151 -12.47 -0.08 10.82
C SER A 151 -12.75 -1.18 11.85
N PHE A 152 -13.96 -1.73 11.80
CA PHE A 152 -14.40 -2.79 12.68
C PHE A 152 -13.57 -4.06 12.48
N SER A 153 -13.39 -4.53 11.24
CA SER A 153 -12.56 -5.71 10.95
C SER A 153 -11.11 -5.54 11.39
N ARG A 154 -10.49 -4.35 11.20
CA ARG A 154 -9.13 -4.09 11.69
C ARG A 154 -9.06 -4.13 13.22
N THR A 155 -10.04 -3.54 13.90
CA THR A 155 -10.13 -3.56 15.37
C THR A 155 -10.31 -4.99 15.87
N LEU A 156 -11.15 -5.78 15.20
CA LEU A 156 -11.36 -7.19 15.52
C LEU A 156 -10.07 -8.00 15.34
N ASN A 157 -9.35 -7.79 14.24
CA ASN A 157 -8.05 -8.43 14.01
C ASN A 157 -7.07 -8.14 15.16
N PHE A 158 -6.98 -6.87 15.58
CA PHE A 158 -6.11 -6.48 16.70
C PHE A 158 -6.50 -7.16 18.01
N ILE A 159 -7.79 -7.12 18.38
CA ILE A 159 -8.29 -7.74 19.62
C ILE A 159 -8.08 -9.25 19.61
N SER A 160 -8.42 -9.92 18.51
CA SER A 160 -8.20 -11.36 18.34
C SER A 160 -6.72 -11.71 18.40
N THR A 161 -5.86 -10.89 17.80
CA THR A 161 -4.41 -11.10 17.83
C THR A 161 -3.89 -10.99 19.25
N TYR A 162 -4.28 -9.96 19.98
CA TYR A 162 -3.90 -9.81 21.39
C TYR A 162 -4.32 -11.03 22.23
N ALA A 163 -5.56 -11.50 22.05
CA ALA A 163 -6.07 -12.66 22.77
C ALA A 163 -5.28 -13.95 22.42
N LEU A 164 -5.07 -14.23 21.13
CA LEU A 164 -4.40 -15.45 20.69
C LEU A 164 -2.89 -15.46 20.98
N LEU A 165 -2.22 -14.31 20.92
CA LEU A 165 -0.82 -14.19 21.34
C LEU A 165 -0.68 -14.40 22.85
N LYS A 166 -1.61 -13.90 23.66
CA LYS A 166 -1.62 -14.14 25.11
C LYS A 166 -1.82 -15.63 25.45
N LEU A 167 -2.54 -16.37 24.61
CA LEU A 167 -2.72 -17.82 24.73
C LEU A 167 -1.51 -18.62 24.21
N GLY A 168 -0.48 -17.96 23.65
CA GLY A 168 0.75 -18.61 23.20
C GLY A 168 0.74 -19.13 21.77
N TYR A 169 -0.28 -18.81 20.95
CA TYR A 169 -0.39 -19.32 19.58
C TYR A 169 0.58 -18.70 18.56
N SER A 170 1.49 -17.80 18.97
CA SER A 170 2.54 -17.20 18.12
C SER A 170 2.03 -16.80 16.72
N VAL A 171 2.71 -17.21 15.63
CA VAL A 171 2.34 -16.90 14.24
C VAL A 171 1.00 -17.51 13.82
N MET A 172 0.64 -18.69 14.33
CA MET A 172 -0.69 -19.28 14.09
C MET A 172 -1.80 -18.38 14.62
N GLY A 173 -1.58 -17.76 15.80
CA GLY A 173 -2.49 -16.79 16.37
C GLY A 173 -2.74 -15.59 15.45
N LEU A 174 -1.71 -15.13 14.73
CA LEU A 174 -1.81 -14.05 13.74
C LEU A 174 -2.64 -14.46 12.53
N SER A 175 -2.33 -15.62 11.95
CA SER A 175 -3.06 -16.15 10.80
C SER A 175 -4.53 -16.38 11.12
N LEU A 176 -4.85 -16.95 12.30
CA LEU A 176 -6.22 -17.17 12.75
C LEU A 176 -6.96 -15.85 13.02
N SER A 177 -6.32 -14.88 13.67
CA SER A 177 -6.90 -13.56 13.91
C SER A 177 -7.23 -12.84 12.60
N PHE A 178 -6.31 -12.90 11.65
CA PHE A 178 -6.52 -12.35 10.32
C PHE A 178 -7.68 -13.07 9.62
N ALA A 179 -7.68 -14.40 9.58
CA ALA A 179 -8.77 -15.20 8.98
C ALA A 179 -10.13 -14.87 9.60
N PHE A 180 -10.21 -14.82 10.93
CA PHE A 180 -11.43 -14.46 11.65
C PHE A 180 -11.91 -13.04 11.28
N SER A 181 -11.00 -12.07 11.27
CA SER A 181 -11.33 -10.70 10.89
C SER A 181 -11.84 -10.57 9.44
N VAL A 182 -11.27 -11.35 8.53
CA VAL A 182 -11.68 -11.42 7.13
C VAL A 182 -13.05 -12.06 7.00
N VAL A 183 -13.31 -13.20 7.65
CA VAL A 183 -14.62 -13.87 7.60
C VAL A 183 -15.73 -12.92 8.05
N VAL A 184 -15.54 -12.26 9.19
CA VAL A 184 -16.52 -11.29 9.71
C VAL A 184 -16.67 -10.10 8.75
N GLY A 185 -15.55 -9.56 8.25
CA GLY A 185 -15.55 -8.45 7.30
C GLY A 185 -16.33 -8.79 6.02
N VAL A 186 -16.06 -9.95 5.42
CA VAL A 186 -16.72 -10.46 4.23
C VAL A 186 -18.22 -10.63 4.44
N ILE A 187 -18.66 -11.17 5.58
CA ILE A 187 -20.09 -11.31 5.89
C ILE A 187 -20.77 -9.94 5.93
N LEU A 188 -20.19 -8.97 6.64
CA LEU A 188 -20.75 -7.62 6.79
C LEU A 188 -20.80 -6.88 5.45
N ILE A 189 -19.70 -6.90 4.69
CA ILE A 189 -19.62 -6.27 3.36
C ILE A 189 -20.58 -6.92 2.37
N SER A 190 -20.73 -8.25 2.40
CA SER A 190 -21.65 -8.95 1.50
C SER A 190 -23.11 -8.62 1.80
N ARG A 191 -23.48 -8.54 3.09
CA ARG A 191 -24.82 -8.10 3.51
C ARG A 191 -25.10 -6.66 3.09
N ALA A 192 -24.14 -5.75 3.31
CA ALA A 192 -24.27 -4.35 2.93
C ALA A 192 -24.41 -4.20 1.40
N ALA A 193 -23.54 -4.85 0.62
CA ALA A 193 -23.59 -4.80 -0.83
C ALA A 193 -24.91 -5.36 -1.40
N ARG A 194 -25.39 -6.49 -0.87
CA ARG A 194 -26.68 -7.06 -1.30
C ARG A 194 -27.86 -6.12 -1.01
N LYS A 195 -27.87 -5.48 0.16
CA LYS A 195 -28.88 -4.46 0.51
C LYS A 195 -28.84 -3.28 -0.47
N SER A 196 -27.64 -2.80 -0.81
CA SER A 196 -27.46 -1.69 -1.76
C SER A 196 -27.94 -2.04 -3.18
N ILE A 197 -27.72 -3.27 -3.64
CA ILE A 197 -28.22 -3.74 -4.95
C ILE A 197 -29.74 -3.85 -4.96
N ASN A 198 -30.35 -4.44 -3.92
CA ASN A 198 -31.80 -4.59 -3.83
C ASN A 198 -32.50 -3.23 -3.83
N ASN A 199 -32.02 -2.28 -3.02
CA ASN A 199 -32.57 -0.92 -2.96
C ASN A 199 -32.47 -0.16 -4.30
N TYR A 200 -31.53 -0.54 -5.17
CA TYR A 200 -31.42 0.04 -6.51
C TYR A 200 -32.46 -0.54 -7.47
N HIS A 201 -32.67 -1.86 -7.43
CA HIS A 201 -33.70 -2.52 -8.26
C HIS A 201 -35.13 -2.13 -7.87
N GLU A 202 -35.36 -1.76 -6.61
CA GLU A 202 -36.68 -1.32 -6.11
C GLU A 202 -37.04 0.12 -6.48
N LYS A 203 -36.09 0.93 -6.97
CA LYS A 203 -36.38 2.31 -7.41
C LYS A 203 -36.74 2.34 -8.89
N PRO A 204 -37.97 2.75 -9.26
CA PRO A 204 -38.34 2.92 -10.66
C PRO A 204 -37.53 4.06 -11.28
N GLU A 205 -37.09 3.83 -12.52
CA GLU A 205 -36.34 4.67 -13.45
C GLU A 205 -36.09 6.13 -13.01
N VAL A 206 -34.85 6.40 -12.56
CA VAL A 206 -34.35 7.77 -12.47
C VAL A 206 -33.93 8.20 -13.88
N LYS A 207 -34.64 9.20 -14.41
CA LYS A 207 -34.44 9.81 -15.73
C LYS A 207 -32.96 10.19 -15.97
N ASN A 208 -32.54 9.88 -17.19
CA ASN A 208 -31.32 10.36 -17.85
C ASN A 208 -31.09 11.85 -17.57
N ASP A 209 -30.09 12.16 -16.76
CA ASP A 209 -29.39 13.44 -16.83
C ASP A 209 -28.03 13.19 -17.47
N SER A 210 -28.03 13.13 -18.79
CA SER A 210 -26.92 12.69 -19.66
C SER A 210 -25.75 13.69 -19.75
N ASN A 211 -25.67 14.66 -18.84
CA ASN A 211 -24.69 15.75 -18.93
C ASN A 211 -23.42 15.56 -18.09
N VAL A 212 -23.25 14.45 -17.37
CA VAL A 212 -21.97 14.18 -16.70
C VAL A 212 -21.03 13.41 -17.63
N LYS A 213 -20.23 14.15 -18.40
CA LYS A 213 -19.12 13.59 -19.19
C LYS A 213 -18.02 13.08 -18.25
N PHE A 214 -18.15 11.83 -17.79
CA PHE A 214 -17.02 11.11 -17.20
C PHE A 214 -16.11 10.60 -18.31
N GLU A 215 -14.88 11.13 -18.40
CA GLU A 215 -13.86 10.58 -19.28
C GLU A 215 -13.66 9.08 -19.00
N ASN A 216 -13.68 8.28 -20.07
CA ASN A 216 -13.43 6.85 -19.96
C ASN A 216 -12.02 6.61 -19.40
N ALA A 217 -11.93 6.04 -18.20
CA ALA A 217 -10.68 5.48 -17.72
C ALA A 217 -10.27 4.34 -18.68
N LYS A 218 -9.32 4.62 -19.58
CA LYS A 218 -8.81 3.63 -20.54
C LYS A 218 -8.22 2.46 -19.75
N SER A 219 -8.67 1.23 -20.00
CA SER A 219 -8.17 0.00 -19.36
C SER A 219 -6.63 -0.09 -19.33
N SER A 220 -5.97 0.40 -20.39
CA SER A 220 -4.51 0.52 -20.48
C SER A 220 -3.86 1.31 -19.34
N ASN A 221 -4.53 2.32 -18.78
CA ASN A 221 -4.00 3.16 -17.71
C ASN A 221 -3.92 2.42 -16.37
N ILE A 222 -4.87 1.51 -16.13
CA ILE A 222 -4.88 0.71 -14.90
C ILE A 222 -3.74 -0.28 -14.94
N ILE A 223 -3.60 -1.04 -16.04
CA ILE A 223 -2.53 -2.03 -16.19
C ILE A 223 -1.17 -1.37 -15.95
N LYS A 224 -0.95 -0.19 -16.54
CA LYS A 224 0.26 0.61 -16.31
C LYS A 224 0.44 0.97 -14.82
N TYR A 225 -0.61 1.44 -14.15
CA TYR A 225 -0.54 1.76 -12.74
C TYR A 225 -0.26 0.53 -11.87
N THR A 226 -0.84 -0.63 -12.19
CA THR A 226 -0.57 -1.90 -11.51
C THR A 226 0.90 -2.26 -11.59
N PHE A 227 1.50 -2.19 -12.78
CA PHE A 227 2.93 -2.47 -12.95
C PHE A 227 3.81 -1.52 -12.15
N TYR A 228 3.44 -0.25 -12.07
CA TYR A 228 4.12 0.71 -11.20
C TYR A 228 4.02 0.32 -9.72
N MET A 229 2.82 0.00 -9.21
CA MET A 229 2.63 -0.38 -7.81
C MET A 229 3.38 -1.66 -7.44
N LEU A 230 3.38 -2.66 -8.32
CA LEU A 230 4.17 -3.89 -8.15
C LEU A 230 5.67 -3.61 -8.14
N SER A 231 6.13 -2.73 -9.03
CA SER A 231 7.55 -2.35 -9.12
C SER A 231 8.02 -1.63 -7.86
N SER A 232 7.23 -0.67 -7.37
CA SER A 232 7.51 0.03 -6.11
C SER A 232 7.51 -0.95 -4.93
N PHE A 233 6.58 -1.90 -4.90
CA PHE A 233 6.57 -2.96 -3.90
C PHE A 233 7.84 -3.82 -3.93
N ILE A 234 8.27 -4.28 -5.12
CA ILE A 234 9.44 -5.16 -5.27
C ILE A 234 10.70 -4.46 -4.76
N ILE A 235 10.91 -3.17 -5.08
CA ILE A 235 12.07 -2.40 -4.59
C ILE A 235 12.20 -2.47 -3.08
N TYR A 236 11.13 -2.17 -2.35
CA TYR A 236 11.21 -1.93 -0.91
C TYR A 236 10.96 -3.17 -0.06
N LYS A 237 10.12 -4.09 -0.55
CA LYS A 237 9.73 -5.30 0.19
C LYS A 237 10.31 -6.57 -0.41
N GLY A 238 10.69 -6.57 -1.69
CA GLY A 238 11.36 -7.71 -2.31
C GLY A 238 12.74 -7.99 -1.70
N GLY A 239 13.47 -6.95 -1.31
CA GLY A 239 14.76 -7.09 -0.63
C GLY A 239 14.69 -7.92 0.66
N LEU A 240 13.57 -7.87 1.40
CA LEU A 240 13.39 -8.67 2.61
C LEU A 240 13.43 -10.18 2.32
N LEU A 241 12.81 -10.64 1.23
CA LEU A 241 12.81 -12.07 0.85
C LEU A 241 14.20 -12.56 0.42
N VAL A 242 15.06 -11.67 -0.04
CA VAL A 242 16.46 -11.99 -0.36
C VAL A 242 17.28 -11.99 0.93
N ALA A 243 17.05 -11.03 1.82
CA ALA A 243 17.78 -10.89 3.07
C ALA A 243 17.64 -12.14 3.97
N THR A 244 16.43 -12.68 4.08
CA THR A 244 16.11 -13.91 4.84
C THR A 244 16.87 -15.14 4.34
N VAL A 245 17.21 -15.21 3.05
CA VAL A 245 18.01 -16.32 2.49
C VAL A 245 19.48 -16.16 2.89
N ILE A 246 20.02 -14.94 2.79
CA ILE A 246 21.47 -14.70 2.86
C ILE A 246 21.98 -14.44 4.28
N PHE A 247 21.27 -13.63 5.08
CA PHE A 247 21.79 -13.09 6.36
C PHE A 247 21.27 -13.84 7.59
N SER A 248 21.91 -13.65 8.75
CA SER A 248 21.45 -14.25 10.02
C SER A 248 20.09 -13.71 10.45
N ASN A 249 19.37 -14.49 11.27
CA ASN A 249 18.02 -14.15 11.72
C ASN A 249 18.00 -12.81 12.49
N ASP A 250 19.02 -12.50 13.30
CA ASP A 250 19.07 -11.23 14.03
C ASP A 250 19.14 -10.01 13.09
N ILE A 251 19.98 -10.08 12.05
CA ILE A 251 20.11 -9.02 11.04
C ILE A 251 18.79 -8.86 10.28
N VAL A 252 18.18 -9.98 9.88
CA VAL A 252 16.92 -9.99 9.13
C VAL A 252 15.76 -9.47 9.99
N GLY A 253 15.71 -9.83 11.26
CA GLY A 253 14.73 -9.34 12.22
C GLY A 253 14.80 -7.82 12.38
N ALA A 254 15.99 -7.29 12.64
CA ALA A 254 16.21 -5.85 12.75
C ALA A 254 15.89 -5.09 11.45
N TYR A 255 16.32 -5.64 10.31
CA TYR A 255 16.04 -5.07 8.99
C TYR A 255 14.54 -5.06 8.68
N SER A 256 13.85 -6.17 8.91
CA SER A 256 12.40 -6.29 8.71
C SER A 256 11.61 -5.32 9.58
N LEU A 257 11.96 -5.23 10.87
CA LEU A 257 11.34 -4.29 11.79
C LEU A 257 11.53 -2.84 11.33
N THR A 258 12.74 -2.51 10.88
CA THR A 258 13.06 -1.17 10.36
C THR A 258 12.24 -0.86 9.11
N LEU A 259 12.16 -1.78 8.14
CA LEU A 259 11.32 -1.61 6.95
C LEU A 259 9.84 -1.42 7.31
N GLN A 260 9.35 -2.15 8.32
CA GLN A 260 7.97 -2.01 8.79
C GLN A 260 7.73 -0.66 9.44
N ALA A 261 8.64 -0.18 10.28
CA ALA A 261 8.58 1.14 10.90
C ALA A 261 8.55 2.26 9.84
N PHE A 262 9.44 2.21 8.84
CA PHE A 262 9.45 3.18 7.75
C PHE A 262 8.20 3.10 6.87
N THR A 263 7.68 1.89 6.59
CA THR A 263 6.41 1.74 5.87
C THR A 263 5.26 2.41 6.63
N MET A 264 5.20 2.25 7.96
CA MET A 264 4.20 2.90 8.81
C MET A 264 4.35 4.42 8.80
N LEU A 265 5.59 4.90 8.91
CA LEU A 265 5.87 6.32 8.86
C LEU A 265 5.51 6.94 7.51
N SER A 266 5.77 6.25 6.41
CA SER A 266 5.32 6.67 5.07
C SER A 266 3.79 6.72 4.96
N MET A 267 3.08 5.74 5.52
CA MET A 267 1.61 5.77 5.54
C MET A 267 1.08 6.98 6.32
N LEU A 268 1.69 7.33 7.45
CA LEU A 268 1.36 8.53 8.22
C LEU A 268 1.66 9.82 7.43
N ALA A 269 2.85 9.88 6.81
CA ALA A 269 3.27 11.03 6.03
C ALA A 269 2.37 11.30 4.81
N LEU A 270 1.75 10.26 4.25
CA LEU A 270 0.85 10.36 3.08
C LEU A 270 -0.60 10.72 3.43
N VAL A 271 -0.98 10.77 4.72
CA VAL A 271 -2.35 11.14 5.13
C VAL A 271 -2.77 12.51 4.58
N PRO A 272 -1.96 13.59 4.67
CA PRO A 272 -2.34 14.89 4.12
C PRO A 272 -2.59 14.83 2.61
N LEU A 273 -1.76 14.08 1.86
CA LEU A 273 -1.95 13.89 0.43
C LEU A 273 -3.29 13.22 0.12
N GLN A 274 -3.70 12.20 0.88
CA GLN A 274 -4.99 11.54 0.69
C GLN A 274 -6.17 12.47 0.93
N VAL A 275 -6.06 13.37 1.93
CA VAL A 275 -7.09 14.36 2.24
C VAL A 275 -7.16 15.46 1.17
N TRP A 276 -6.01 15.87 0.63
CA TRP A 276 -5.91 16.96 -0.34
C TRP A 276 -5.97 16.53 -1.79
N LEU A 277 -5.97 15.22 -2.07
CA LEU A 277 -6.14 14.70 -3.42
C LEU A 277 -7.37 15.29 -4.12
N HIS A 278 -8.46 15.52 -3.39
CA HIS A 278 -9.65 16.18 -3.94
C HIS A 278 -9.41 17.63 -4.39
N LYS A 279 -8.59 18.39 -3.65
CA LYS A 279 -8.20 19.76 -4.03
C LYS A 279 -7.31 19.75 -5.26
N LEU A 280 -6.32 18.85 -5.29
CA LEU A 280 -5.44 18.66 -6.43
C LEU A 280 -6.23 18.31 -7.69
N VAL A 281 -7.15 17.35 -7.61
CA VAL A 281 -8.04 16.98 -8.73
C VAL A 281 -8.86 18.18 -9.21
N ARG A 282 -9.42 18.97 -8.29
CA ARG A 282 -10.20 20.17 -8.64
C ARG A 282 -9.36 21.23 -9.34
N ALA A 283 -8.16 21.53 -8.83
CA ALA A 283 -7.25 22.51 -9.42
C ALA A 283 -6.77 22.07 -10.82
N VAL A 284 -6.50 20.78 -10.98
CA VAL A 284 -6.13 20.20 -12.27
C VAL A 284 -7.29 20.28 -13.27
N ALA A 285 -8.51 19.98 -12.83
CA ALA A 285 -9.71 20.02 -13.67
C ALA A 285 -10.09 21.46 -14.07
N SER A 286 -9.84 22.44 -13.22
CA SER A 286 -10.08 23.86 -13.53
C SER A 286 -9.00 24.49 -14.41
N GLY A 287 -7.92 23.77 -14.71
CA GLY A 287 -6.80 24.30 -15.49
C GLY A 287 -5.98 25.37 -14.76
N ASP A 288 -6.17 25.52 -13.44
CA ASP A 288 -5.44 26.51 -12.65
C ASP A 288 -4.05 25.99 -12.30
N VAL A 289 -3.07 26.37 -13.10
CA VAL A 289 -1.67 25.95 -12.97
C VAL A 289 -1.08 26.40 -11.64
N LYS A 290 -1.42 27.60 -11.15
CA LYS A 290 -0.86 28.15 -9.90
C LYS A 290 -1.39 27.38 -8.70
N SER A 291 -2.70 27.14 -8.65
CA SER A 291 -3.33 26.33 -7.60
C SER A 291 -2.82 24.89 -7.63
N THR A 292 -2.67 24.30 -8.82
CA THR A 292 -2.11 22.96 -8.98
C THR A 292 -0.69 22.88 -8.44
N PHE A 293 0.18 23.82 -8.83
CA PHE A 293 1.56 23.89 -8.33
C PHE A 293 1.62 24.05 -6.81
N TYR A 294 0.77 24.92 -6.26
CA TYR A 294 0.66 25.14 -4.83
C TYR A 294 0.30 23.87 -4.07
N GLU A 295 -0.75 23.15 -4.49
CA GLU A 295 -1.19 21.92 -3.82
C GLU A 295 -0.12 20.81 -3.89
N ILE A 296 0.62 20.70 -5.01
CA ILE A 296 1.77 19.77 -5.12
C ILE A 296 2.88 20.17 -4.15
N PHE A 297 3.27 21.44 -4.14
CA PHE A 297 4.36 21.94 -3.31
C PHE A 297 4.06 21.77 -1.82
N VAL A 298 2.86 22.17 -1.39
CA VAL A 298 2.41 22.02 0.00
C VAL A 298 2.37 20.55 0.40
N SER A 299 1.93 19.66 -0.51
CA SER A 299 1.97 18.21 -0.26
C SER A 299 3.39 17.69 -0.07
N ILE A 300 4.34 18.09 -0.93
CA ILE A 300 5.76 17.71 -0.81
C ILE A 300 6.31 18.20 0.54
N VAL A 301 6.11 19.46 0.89
CA VAL A 301 6.64 20.03 2.15
C VAL A 301 6.11 19.26 3.35
N LEU A 302 4.80 19.01 3.42
CA LEU A 302 4.22 18.37 4.60
C LEU A 302 4.50 16.88 4.70
N VAL A 303 4.49 16.15 3.58
CA VAL A 303 4.90 14.74 3.55
C VAL A 303 6.34 14.63 4.07
N ASN A 304 7.26 15.47 3.59
CA ASN A 304 8.65 15.45 4.04
C ASN A 304 8.79 15.88 5.51
N LEU A 305 8.08 16.92 5.97
CA LEU A 305 8.14 17.35 7.38
C LEU A 305 7.65 16.25 8.33
N ILE A 306 6.53 15.59 8.04
CA ILE A 306 6.00 14.50 8.87
C ILE A 306 6.96 13.31 8.85
N PHE A 307 7.51 12.97 7.68
CA PHE A 307 8.41 11.83 7.55
C PHE A 307 9.77 12.07 8.22
N ILE A 308 10.36 13.26 8.06
CA ILE A 308 11.63 13.63 8.71
C ILE A 308 11.44 13.69 10.23
N SER A 309 10.38 14.34 10.73
CA SER A 309 10.12 14.41 12.17
C SER A 309 9.92 13.04 12.80
N GLY A 310 9.18 12.13 12.15
CA GLY A 310 9.05 10.77 12.65
C GLY A 310 10.34 9.94 12.55
N THR A 311 11.21 10.22 11.57
CA THR A 311 12.53 9.57 11.50
C THR A 311 13.43 10.04 12.64
N VAL A 312 13.45 11.35 12.91
CA VAL A 312 14.17 11.92 14.05
C VAL A 312 13.69 11.27 15.36
N PHE A 313 12.37 11.12 15.52
CA PHE A 313 11.80 10.40 16.66
C PHE A 313 12.30 8.95 16.75
N LEU A 314 12.32 8.20 15.64
CA LEU A 314 12.83 6.82 15.63
C LEU A 314 14.32 6.73 15.97
N ILE A 315 15.14 7.68 15.52
CA ILE A 315 16.58 7.71 15.82
C ILE A 315 16.82 7.87 17.33
N PHE A 316 16.12 8.82 17.96
CA PHE A 316 16.36 9.13 19.37
C PHE A 316 15.62 8.18 20.33
N PHE A 317 14.38 7.82 20.02
CA PHE A 317 13.50 7.10 20.94
C PHE A 317 13.15 5.68 20.49
N GLY A 318 13.46 5.30 19.25
CA GLY A 318 13.01 4.03 18.67
C GLY A 318 13.47 2.83 19.49
N ASN A 319 14.78 2.68 19.71
CA ASN A 319 15.31 1.56 20.48
C ASN A 319 14.93 1.62 21.97
N GLU A 320 14.84 2.81 22.57
CA GLU A 320 14.39 2.97 23.97
C GLU A 320 12.94 2.49 24.16
N LEU A 321 12.06 2.85 23.22
CA LEU A 321 10.68 2.37 23.21
C LEU A 321 10.61 0.86 23.01
N LEU A 322 11.47 0.30 22.15
CA LEU A 322 11.57 -1.15 21.94
C LEU A 322 12.00 -1.89 23.21
N VAL A 323 12.96 -1.34 23.96
CA VAL A 323 13.34 -1.90 25.27
C VAL A 323 12.17 -1.80 26.26
N PHE A 324 11.48 -0.66 26.31
CA PHE A 324 10.34 -0.44 27.20
C PHE A 324 9.20 -1.44 26.99
N ILE A 325 8.91 -1.82 25.74
CA ILE A 325 7.87 -2.82 25.43
C ILE A 325 8.36 -4.27 25.62
N GLY A 326 9.63 -4.48 25.97
CA GLY A 326 10.25 -5.79 26.13
C GLY A 326 10.54 -6.48 24.79
N SER A 327 10.82 -5.71 23.74
CA SER A 327 11.15 -6.25 22.42
C SER A 327 12.47 -7.02 22.45
N LYS A 328 12.49 -8.20 21.80
CA LYS A 328 13.71 -8.98 21.56
C LYS A 328 14.47 -8.53 20.30
N ILE A 329 13.86 -7.66 19.50
CA ILE A 329 14.38 -7.17 18.23
C ILE A 329 14.56 -5.66 18.35
N MET A 330 15.73 -5.15 17.96
CA MET A 330 16.03 -3.73 17.91
C MET A 330 16.01 -3.22 16.47
N LEU A 331 15.97 -1.90 16.29
CA LEU A 331 16.20 -1.30 14.97
C LEU A 331 17.65 -1.52 14.54
N VAL A 332 17.89 -1.41 13.24
CA VAL A 332 19.25 -1.38 12.70
C VAL A 332 20.03 -0.17 13.23
N ASP A 333 21.35 -0.22 13.12
CA ASP A 333 22.26 0.89 13.46
C ASP A 333 21.81 2.21 12.81
N THR A 334 22.03 3.32 13.52
CA THR A 334 21.74 4.69 13.08
C THR A 334 22.19 4.98 11.65
N VAL A 335 23.38 4.54 11.24
CA VAL A 335 23.88 4.76 9.86
C VAL A 335 22.96 4.07 8.85
N TYR A 336 22.51 2.86 9.17
CA TYR A 336 21.69 2.05 8.28
C TYR A 336 20.26 2.60 8.24
N LEU A 337 19.78 3.08 9.39
CA LEU A 337 18.51 3.76 9.54
C LEU A 337 18.48 5.03 8.67
N LEU A 338 19.55 5.83 8.64
CA LEU A 338 19.66 7.01 7.77
C LEU A 338 19.62 6.65 6.27
N VAL A 339 20.27 5.56 5.85
CA VAL A 339 20.22 5.10 4.45
C VAL A 339 18.81 4.66 4.06
N ILE A 340 18.13 3.90 4.94
CA ILE A 340 16.74 3.49 4.71
C ILE A 340 15.81 4.69 4.71
N HIS A 341 16.02 5.67 5.60
CA HIS A 341 15.30 6.94 5.60
C HIS A 341 15.41 7.62 4.24
N LEU A 342 16.62 7.80 3.71
CA LEU A 342 16.83 8.45 2.41
C LEU A 342 16.12 7.69 1.28
N ALA A 343 16.17 6.36 1.29
CA ALA A 343 15.46 5.53 0.31
C ALA A 343 13.95 5.82 0.32
N PHE A 344 13.32 5.69 1.48
CA PHE A 344 11.89 5.97 1.62
C PHE A 344 11.52 7.43 1.37
N LEU A 345 12.39 8.38 1.72
CA LEU A 345 12.18 9.81 1.44
C LEU A 345 12.12 10.06 -0.07
N VAL A 346 13.06 9.48 -0.84
CA VAL A 346 13.07 9.59 -2.30
C VAL A 346 11.79 8.99 -2.90
N GLU A 347 11.40 7.79 -2.46
CA GLU A 347 10.17 7.14 -2.95
C GLU A 347 8.91 7.92 -2.59
N LEU A 348 8.83 8.51 -1.38
CA LEU A 348 7.71 9.35 -1.00
C LEU A 348 7.54 10.55 -1.92
N ASN A 349 8.64 11.21 -2.29
CA ASN A 349 8.61 12.33 -3.22
C ASN A 349 8.22 11.88 -4.64
N ILE A 350 8.73 10.73 -5.09
CA ILE A 350 8.29 10.11 -6.36
C ILE A 350 6.77 9.87 -6.32
N LEU A 351 6.26 9.31 -5.24
CA LEU A 351 4.84 8.97 -5.10
C LEU A 351 3.94 10.21 -5.14
N VAL A 352 4.34 11.32 -4.50
CA VAL A 352 3.58 12.59 -4.57
C VAL A 352 3.48 13.09 -6.01
N LEU A 353 4.60 13.11 -6.75
CA LEU A 353 4.63 13.53 -8.15
C LEU A 353 3.84 12.58 -9.07
N VAL A 354 3.94 11.27 -8.84
CA VAL A 354 3.17 10.26 -9.57
C VAL A 354 1.67 10.44 -9.36
N ASN A 355 1.22 10.76 -8.14
CA ASN A 355 -0.20 11.03 -7.89
C ASN A 355 -0.71 12.19 -8.77
N TYR A 356 0.06 13.27 -8.93
CA TYR A 356 -0.28 14.34 -9.86
C TYR A 356 -0.35 13.86 -11.32
N LEU A 357 0.66 13.12 -11.80
CA LEU A 357 0.69 12.60 -13.16
C LEU A 357 -0.48 11.65 -13.45
N VAL A 358 -0.88 10.84 -12.48
CA VAL A 358 -2.04 9.95 -12.55
C VAL A 358 -3.34 10.74 -12.64
N VAL A 359 -3.48 11.85 -11.89
CA VAL A 359 -4.63 12.76 -12.02
C VAL A 359 -4.71 13.35 -13.43
N LYS A 360 -3.58 13.70 -14.05
CA LYS A 360 -3.49 14.12 -15.46
C LYS A 360 -3.59 12.96 -16.46
N SER A 361 -3.81 11.72 -16.01
CA SER A 361 -3.81 10.51 -16.84
C SER A 361 -2.53 10.30 -17.67
N ASN A 362 -1.39 10.84 -17.22
CA ASN A 362 -0.09 10.66 -17.85
C ASN A 362 0.68 9.51 -17.18
N TYR A 363 0.81 8.39 -17.90
CA TYR A 363 1.51 7.19 -17.45
C TYR A 363 2.84 6.95 -18.17
N LYS A 364 3.45 7.99 -18.78
CA LYS A 364 4.73 7.87 -19.49
C LYS A 364 5.86 7.40 -18.56
N PHE A 365 5.79 7.73 -17.27
CA PHE A 365 6.78 7.34 -16.26
C PHE A 365 6.84 5.84 -15.98
N VAL A 366 5.75 5.10 -16.21
CA VAL A 366 5.61 3.70 -15.77
C VAL A 366 6.69 2.82 -16.39
N LYS A 367 6.92 2.93 -17.71
CA LYS A 367 7.90 2.09 -18.41
C LYS A 367 9.30 2.24 -17.80
N LEU A 368 9.72 3.49 -17.61
CA LEU A 368 11.03 3.82 -17.03
C LEU A 368 11.13 3.34 -15.58
N TYR A 369 10.11 3.60 -14.76
CA TYR A 369 10.13 3.18 -13.36
C TYR A 369 10.20 1.65 -13.21
N VAL A 370 9.41 0.89 -13.98
CA VAL A 370 9.42 -0.57 -13.98
C VAL A 370 10.79 -1.10 -14.39
N SER A 371 11.37 -0.61 -15.50
CA SER A 371 12.68 -1.06 -15.96
C SER A 371 13.77 -0.79 -14.92
N LEU A 372 13.81 0.42 -14.36
CA LEU A 372 14.81 0.79 -13.37
C LEU A 372 14.63 0.05 -12.03
N SER A 373 13.40 -0.26 -11.64
CA SER A 373 13.14 -1.07 -10.44
C SER A 373 13.69 -2.49 -10.56
N LEU A 374 13.51 -3.11 -11.72
CA LEU A 374 13.97 -4.47 -11.97
C LEU A 374 15.49 -4.52 -12.05
N ILE A 375 16.10 -3.55 -12.74
CA ILE A 375 17.56 -3.41 -12.79
C ILE A 375 18.11 -3.17 -11.38
N GLY A 376 17.47 -2.29 -10.61
CA GLY A 376 17.91 -1.97 -9.25
C GLY A 376 17.85 -3.15 -8.31
N ILE A 377 16.75 -3.91 -8.29
CA ILE A 377 16.68 -5.11 -7.44
C ILE A 377 17.68 -6.17 -7.92
N PHE A 378 17.81 -6.39 -9.23
CA PHE A 378 18.69 -7.40 -9.80
C PHE A 378 20.15 -7.10 -9.45
N LEU A 379 20.58 -5.87 -9.66
CA LEU A 379 21.92 -5.42 -9.31
C LEU A 379 22.16 -5.49 -7.80
N ALA A 380 21.18 -5.10 -6.99
CA ALA A 380 21.27 -5.21 -5.53
C ALA A 380 21.46 -6.65 -5.06
N VAL A 381 20.70 -7.60 -5.63
CA VAL A 381 20.82 -9.03 -5.33
C VAL A 381 22.20 -9.56 -5.71
N ILE A 382 22.67 -9.28 -6.94
CA ILE A 382 23.99 -9.72 -7.40
C ILE A 382 25.10 -9.17 -6.49
N LEU A 383 25.08 -7.87 -6.22
CA LEU A 383 26.09 -7.25 -5.36
C LEU A 383 26.04 -7.81 -3.94
N THR A 384 24.86 -8.09 -3.41
CA THR A 384 24.69 -8.72 -2.09
C THR A 384 25.26 -10.13 -2.07
N LEU A 385 25.04 -10.93 -3.12
CA LEU A 385 25.59 -12.29 -3.24
C LEU A 385 27.12 -12.30 -3.36
N ILE A 386 27.70 -11.34 -4.08
CA ILE A 386 29.16 -11.24 -4.28
C ILE A 386 29.84 -10.73 -3.01
N THR A 387 29.36 -9.62 -2.45
CA THR A 387 30.05 -8.95 -1.35
C THR A 387 29.78 -9.61 0.00
N LYS A 388 28.63 -10.28 0.16
CA LYS A 388 28.11 -10.81 1.45
C LYS A 388 28.18 -9.81 2.61
N SER A 389 28.32 -8.51 2.30
CA SER A 389 28.89 -7.54 3.23
C SER A 389 27.84 -6.94 4.15
N SER A 390 26.67 -6.57 3.62
CA SER A 390 25.62 -5.94 4.42
C SER A 390 24.24 -6.03 3.76
N VAL A 391 23.21 -6.11 4.59
CA VAL A 391 21.80 -6.04 4.17
C VAL A 391 21.46 -4.71 3.49
N ILE A 392 22.24 -3.65 3.76
CA ILE A 392 22.06 -2.32 3.17
C ILE A 392 22.24 -2.32 1.66
N THR A 393 23.03 -3.25 1.09
CA THR A 393 23.21 -3.34 -0.35
C THR A 393 21.86 -3.49 -1.08
N LEU A 394 20.90 -4.15 -0.42
CA LEU A 394 19.52 -4.31 -0.90
C LEU A 394 18.71 -3.01 -0.91
N VAL A 395 19.18 -1.95 -0.26
CA VAL A 395 18.52 -0.64 -0.15
C VAL A 395 19.29 0.45 -0.89
N ILE A 396 20.61 0.52 -0.74
CA ILE A 396 21.43 1.61 -1.29
C ILE A 396 21.49 1.56 -2.82
N VAL A 397 21.48 0.37 -3.42
CA VAL A 397 21.51 0.21 -4.87
C VAL A 397 20.19 0.68 -5.50
N PRO A 398 19.01 0.24 -5.04
CA PRO A 398 17.76 0.81 -5.51
C PRO A 398 17.63 2.31 -5.22
N LEU A 399 18.06 2.78 -4.04
CA LEU A 399 18.08 4.22 -3.70
C LEU A 399 18.91 5.02 -4.71
N GLY A 400 20.12 4.56 -5.05
CA GLY A 400 20.99 5.23 -6.03
C GLY A 400 20.31 5.36 -7.39
N ILE A 401 19.72 4.27 -7.89
CA ILE A 401 19.01 4.27 -9.17
C ILE A 401 17.77 5.18 -9.12
N GLN A 402 16.98 5.13 -8.04
CA GLN A 402 15.78 5.94 -7.93
C GLN A 402 16.09 7.43 -7.77
N SER A 403 17.08 7.78 -6.96
CA SER A 403 17.48 9.17 -6.70
C SER A 403 18.15 9.82 -7.91
N LEU A 404 19.01 9.09 -8.64
CA LEU A 404 19.76 9.64 -9.77
C LEU A 404 18.94 9.64 -11.08
N LEU A 405 18.07 8.66 -11.28
CA LEU A 405 17.37 8.46 -12.55
C LEU A 405 15.86 8.67 -12.45
N CYS A 406 15.17 7.95 -11.55
CA CYS A 406 13.71 7.97 -11.48
C CYS A 406 13.17 9.34 -11.04
N LEU A 407 13.64 9.86 -9.91
CA LEU A 407 13.14 11.10 -9.33
C LEU A 407 13.36 12.30 -10.27
N PRO A 408 14.56 12.54 -10.84
CA PRO A 408 14.78 13.64 -11.78
C PRO A 408 13.92 13.51 -13.04
N PHE A 409 13.73 12.29 -13.56
CA PHE A 409 12.87 12.06 -14.73
C PHE A 409 11.40 12.39 -14.42
N ILE A 410 10.87 11.89 -13.31
CA ILE A 410 9.48 12.12 -12.90
C ILE A 410 9.26 13.60 -12.56
N PHE A 411 10.24 14.26 -11.95
CA PHE A 411 10.21 15.69 -11.70
C PHE A 411 10.16 16.49 -13.01
N ARG A 412 11.03 16.19 -13.98
CA ARG A 412 11.02 16.84 -15.32
C ARG A 412 9.71 16.59 -16.06
N LEU A 413 9.16 15.39 -15.96
CA LEU A 413 7.87 15.07 -16.59
C LEU A 413 6.73 15.87 -15.94
N THR A 414 6.71 15.96 -14.61
CA THR A 414 5.73 16.75 -13.85
C THR A 414 5.82 18.23 -14.23
N TYR A 415 7.04 18.76 -14.28
CA TYR A 415 7.33 20.12 -14.69
C TYR A 415 6.81 20.43 -16.11
N ARG A 416 7.09 19.54 -17.07
CA ARG A 416 6.61 19.68 -18.45
C ARG A 416 5.09 19.66 -18.55
N GLU A 417 4.42 18.82 -17.75
CA GLU A 417 2.95 18.72 -17.72
C GLU A 417 2.28 19.91 -17.02
N LEU A 418 3.01 20.63 -16.16
CA LEU A 418 2.53 21.90 -15.60
C LEU A 418 2.56 23.04 -16.63
N GLY A 419 3.38 22.92 -17.69
CA GLY A 419 3.50 23.94 -18.74
C GLY A 419 4.12 25.26 -18.26
N ILE A 420 4.89 25.22 -17.17
CA ILE A 420 5.51 26.40 -16.55
C ILE A 420 6.91 26.60 -17.13
N ASP A 421 7.28 27.83 -17.48
CA ASP A 421 8.64 28.19 -17.88
C ASP A 421 9.58 28.39 -16.67
N SER A 422 10.89 28.24 -16.87
CA SER A 422 11.89 28.24 -15.77
C SER A 422 11.86 29.52 -14.95
N SER A 423 11.58 30.64 -15.60
CA SER A 423 11.38 31.96 -14.97
C SER A 423 10.09 32.00 -14.14
N GLU A 424 8.99 31.46 -14.67
CA GLU A 424 7.70 31.41 -13.98
C GLU A 424 7.74 30.48 -12.76
N PHE A 425 8.48 29.36 -12.83
CA PHE A 425 8.73 28.48 -11.70
C PHE A 425 9.45 29.22 -10.56
N LYS A 426 10.53 29.96 -10.87
CA LYS A 426 11.24 30.77 -9.87
C LYS A 426 10.34 31.84 -9.26
N ASN A 427 9.49 32.48 -10.06
CA ASN A 427 8.53 33.48 -9.60
C ASN A 427 7.45 32.87 -8.70
N LEU A 428 6.94 31.69 -9.03
CA LEU A 428 5.98 30.96 -8.19
C LEU A 428 6.61 30.51 -6.88
N LEU A 429 7.86 30.02 -6.91
CA LEU A 429 8.59 29.62 -5.71
C LEU A 429 8.87 30.83 -4.81
N GLY A 430 9.34 31.95 -5.38
CA GLY A 430 9.59 33.19 -4.64
C GLY A 430 8.32 33.81 -4.08
N GLY A 431 7.23 33.82 -4.86
CA GLY A 431 5.93 34.31 -4.42
C GLY A 431 5.31 33.48 -3.28
N LEU A 432 5.61 32.18 -3.20
CA LEU A 432 5.18 31.32 -2.10
C LEU A 432 5.96 31.55 -0.80
N ILE A 433 7.23 31.93 -0.91
CA ILE A 433 8.09 32.23 0.23
C ILE A 433 7.78 33.64 0.80
N TRP A 434 7.31 34.58 -0.05
CA TRP A 434 7.09 35.99 0.32
C TRP A 434 5.62 36.41 0.56
N LYS A 435 4.61 35.59 0.25
CA LYS A 435 3.19 35.90 0.54
C LYS A 435 2.67 35.39 1.90
N ARG A 436 3.57 35.12 2.83
CA ARG A 436 3.31 35.08 4.27
C ARG A 436 4.26 36.03 4.95
#